data_AF-A0A060C6V3-F1
#
_entry.id   AF-A0A060C6V3-F1
#
_cell.length_a   1.000
_cell.length_b   1.000
_cell.length_c   1.000
_cell.angle_alpha   90.00
_cell.angle_beta   90.00
_cell.angle_gamma   90.00
#
_symmetry.space_group_name_H-M   'P 1'
#
loop_
_entity.id
_entity.type
_entity.pdbx_description
1 polymer ?
#
loop_
_entity_poly.entity_id
_entity_poly.type
_entity_poly.pdbx_seq_one_letter_code
_entity_poly.pdbx_strand_id
1 'polypeptide(L)'
;LGLTLVSSQLLNAYDVATTPVDQIPVWDFGYFKINMIGYQAQVIPAILAALTLGYLERFFRKICPKVVSMIVVPFCSLVLSVIAAHFVLGPIGWWLGSGISAIVYAGITGPARVLFGAIFGFFYAPLVITGLHHMTNAIDLQLIADYGGTMLWPMIAL
;
A
#
# COMPACT_ATOMS: atom_id res chain seq x y z
N LEU A 1 -9.17 -8.40 7.07
CA LEU A 1 -8.44 -7.12 6.85
C LEU A 1 -7.95 -7.00 5.41
N GLY A 2 -7.09 -7.89 4.92
CA GLY A 2 -6.63 -7.81 3.51
C GLY A 2 -7.79 -7.77 2.51
N LEU A 3 -8.78 -8.67 2.64
CA LEU A 3 -9.97 -8.69 1.78
C LEU A 3 -10.77 -7.38 1.78
N THR A 4 -10.81 -6.64 2.88
CA THR A 4 -11.57 -5.37 2.92
C THR A 4 -10.87 -4.30 2.11
N LEU A 5 -9.52 -4.31 2.06
CA LEU A 5 -8.73 -3.35 1.30
C LEU A 5 -8.79 -3.57 -0.21
N VAL A 6 -9.14 -4.78 -0.66
CA VAL A 6 -9.23 -5.13 -2.09
C VAL A 6 -10.65 -5.54 -2.50
N SER A 7 -11.65 -5.13 -1.71
CA SER A 7 -13.05 -5.46 -1.94
C SER A 7 -13.53 -4.95 -3.29
N SER A 8 -14.33 -5.75 -4.01
CA SER A 8 -14.95 -5.36 -5.27
C SER A 8 -16.03 -4.27 -5.12
N GLN A 9 -16.41 -3.94 -3.88
CA GLN A 9 -17.31 -2.82 -3.59
C GLN A 9 -16.61 -1.46 -3.60
N LEU A 10 -15.27 -1.45 -3.59
CA LEU A 10 -14.46 -0.25 -3.66
C LEU A 10 -14.06 0.02 -5.11
N LEU A 11 -13.91 1.29 -5.48
CA LEU A 11 -13.29 1.67 -6.76
C LEU A 11 -11.88 1.07 -6.80
N ASN A 12 -11.58 0.33 -7.86
CA ASN A 12 -10.29 -0.32 -8.00
C ASN A 12 -9.17 0.73 -8.06
N ALA A 13 -8.10 0.52 -7.30
CA ALA A 13 -6.96 1.43 -7.24
C ALA A 13 -6.40 1.80 -8.63
N TYR A 14 -6.36 0.85 -9.57
CA TYR A 14 -5.86 1.10 -10.93
C TYR A 14 -6.74 2.04 -11.75
N ASP A 15 -8.04 2.12 -11.43
CA ASP A 15 -9.00 2.93 -12.17
C ASP A 15 -9.09 4.36 -11.60
N VAL A 16 -8.49 4.63 -10.44
CA VAL A 16 -8.59 5.93 -9.76
C VAL A 16 -8.02 7.05 -10.62
N ALA A 17 -6.90 6.80 -11.34
CA ALA A 17 -6.26 7.82 -12.17
C ALA A 17 -7.06 8.18 -13.43
N THR A 18 -7.91 7.27 -13.92
CA THR A 18 -8.70 7.44 -15.15
C THR A 18 -10.17 7.79 -14.86
N THR A 19 -10.63 7.60 -13.63
CA THR A 19 -11.99 7.93 -13.20
C THR A 19 -12.13 9.44 -12.99
N PRO A 20 -13.13 10.12 -13.58
CA PRO A 20 -13.42 11.52 -13.29
C PRO A 20 -13.62 11.76 -11.79
N VAL A 21 -13.06 12.86 -11.27
CA VAL A 21 -13.05 13.15 -9.82
C VAL A 21 -14.45 13.20 -9.21
N ASP A 22 -15.44 13.67 -9.96
CA ASP A 22 -16.85 13.74 -9.58
C ASP A 22 -17.56 12.36 -9.54
N GLN A 23 -16.95 11.34 -10.16
CA GLN A 23 -17.47 9.97 -10.23
C GLN A 23 -16.79 9.02 -9.24
N ILE A 24 -15.77 9.48 -8.50
CA ILE A 24 -15.14 8.67 -7.46
C ILE A 24 -16.15 8.47 -6.32
N PRO A 25 -16.54 7.22 -5.98
CA PRO A 25 -17.49 6.96 -4.91
C PRO A 25 -16.90 7.39 -3.56
N VAL A 26 -17.74 7.91 -2.68
CA VAL A 26 -17.34 8.42 -1.37
C VAL A 26 -18.26 7.92 -0.26
N TRP A 27 -17.66 7.61 0.89
CA TRP A 27 -18.41 7.54 2.14
C TRP A 27 -18.63 8.96 2.63
N ASP A 28 -19.89 9.39 2.69
CA ASP A 28 -20.30 10.72 3.14
C ASP A 28 -20.80 10.65 4.59
N PHE A 29 -20.06 11.30 5.49
CA PHE A 29 -20.42 11.42 6.92
C PHE A 29 -21.00 12.80 7.27
N GLY A 30 -21.43 13.57 6.27
CA GLY A 30 -21.95 14.92 6.40
C GLY A 30 -20.85 15.98 6.52
N TYR A 31 -19.98 15.86 7.53
CA TYR A 31 -18.90 16.83 7.78
C TYR A 31 -17.61 16.54 7.00
N PHE A 32 -17.38 15.28 6.64
CA PHE A 32 -16.20 14.87 5.89
C PHE A 32 -16.57 13.72 4.95
N LYS A 33 -15.78 13.59 3.87
CA LYS A 33 -15.92 12.57 2.84
C LYS A 33 -14.63 11.79 2.74
N ILE A 34 -14.75 10.49 2.52
CA ILE A 34 -13.61 9.59 2.31
C ILE A 34 -13.84 8.82 1.03
N ASN A 35 -12.84 8.80 0.16
CA ASN A 35 -12.91 8.07 -1.10
C ASN A 35 -13.07 6.57 -0.82
N MET A 36 -14.07 5.96 -1.44
CA MET A 36 -14.33 4.52 -1.42
C MET A 36 -13.41 3.82 -2.43
N ILE A 37 -12.10 3.98 -2.23
CA ILE A 37 -11.07 3.38 -3.08
C ILE A 37 -10.48 2.16 -2.41
N GLY A 38 -10.20 1.15 -3.22
CA GLY A 38 -9.42 0.00 -2.82
C GLY A 38 -7.93 0.33 -2.81
N TYR A 39 -7.15 -0.61 -2.28
CA TYR A 39 -5.70 -0.53 -2.17
C TYR A 39 -5.07 -1.75 -2.88
N GLN A 40 -5.62 -2.10 -4.04
CA GLN A 40 -5.05 -3.12 -4.93
C GLN A 40 -3.64 -2.70 -5.37
N ALA A 41 -2.68 -3.64 -5.42
CA ALA A 41 -1.25 -3.37 -5.67
C ALA A 41 -0.55 -2.41 -4.68
N GLN A 42 -1.24 -1.93 -3.64
CA GLN A 42 -0.66 -1.00 -2.70
C GLN A 42 -0.02 -1.73 -1.51
N VAL A 43 1.31 -1.87 -1.52
CA VAL A 43 2.03 -2.61 -0.47
C VAL A 43 2.13 -1.82 0.83
N ILE A 44 2.39 -0.51 0.78
CA ILE A 44 2.57 0.31 1.99
C ILE A 44 1.26 0.37 2.83
N PRO A 45 0.09 0.67 2.25
CA PRO A 45 -1.20 0.54 2.96
C PRO A 45 -1.41 -0.81 3.63
N ALA A 46 -1.10 -1.91 2.92
CA ALA A 46 -1.27 -3.25 3.46
C ALA A 46 -0.39 -3.52 4.68
N ILE A 47 0.89 -3.09 4.64
CA ILE A 47 1.82 -3.22 5.77
C ILE A 47 1.35 -2.38 6.96
N LEU A 48 0.99 -1.12 6.75
CA LEU A 48 0.50 -0.24 7.82
C LEU A 48 -0.75 -0.81 8.50
N ALA A 49 -1.69 -1.33 7.71
CA ALA A 49 -2.90 -1.99 8.21
C ALA A 49 -2.57 -3.26 9.02
N ALA A 50 -1.67 -4.11 8.51
CA ALA A 50 -1.27 -5.35 9.18
C ALA A 50 -0.56 -5.07 10.52
N LEU A 51 0.33 -4.08 10.56
CA LEU A 51 0.98 -3.65 11.80
C LEU A 51 -0.04 -3.17 12.82
N THR A 52 -0.98 -2.32 12.39
CA THR A 52 -2.05 -1.79 13.25
C THR A 52 -2.90 -2.89 13.85
N LEU A 53 -3.26 -3.91 13.05
CA LEU A 53 -3.96 -5.10 13.55
C LEU A 53 -3.15 -5.84 14.60
N GLY A 54 -1.85 -6.05 14.36
CA GLY A 54 -0.96 -6.69 15.33
C GLY A 54 -0.86 -5.94 16.65
N TYR A 55 -0.80 -4.61 16.62
CA TYR A 55 -0.79 -3.78 17.83
C TYR A 55 -2.13 -3.81 18.57
N LEU A 56 -3.25 -3.68 17.85
CA LEU A 56 -4.58 -3.71 18.45
C LEU A 56 -4.90 -5.09 19.04
N GLU A 57 -4.52 -6.19 18.37
CA GLU A 57 -4.71 -7.52 18.91
C GLU A 57 -3.93 -7.71 20.22
N ARG A 58 -2.66 -7.30 20.26
CA ARG A 58 -1.85 -7.35 21.49
C ARG A 58 -2.43 -6.47 22.59
N PHE A 59 -2.99 -5.31 22.26
CA PHE A 59 -3.66 -4.43 23.20
C PHE A 59 -4.91 -5.08 23.80
N PHE A 60 -5.84 -5.55 22.96
CA PHE A 60 -7.08 -6.17 23.44
C PHE A 60 -6.82 -7.48 24.21
N ARG A 61 -5.83 -8.28 23.82
CA ARG A 61 -5.42 -9.47 24.60
C ARG A 61 -4.99 -9.15 26.03
N LYS A 62 -4.42 -7.97 26.28
CA LYS A 62 -3.96 -7.58 27.63
C LYS A 62 -5.12 -7.18 28.55
N ILE A 63 -6.16 -6.54 28.01
CA ILE A 63 -7.26 -5.97 28.80
C ILE A 63 -8.50 -6.88 28.86
N CYS A 64 -8.64 -7.83 27.94
CA CYS A 64 -9.84 -8.63 27.80
C CYS A 64 -9.85 -9.86 28.74
N PRO A 65 -10.93 -10.10 29.50
CA PRO A 65 -11.09 -11.32 30.30
C PRO A 65 -11.05 -12.60 29.44
N LYS A 66 -10.39 -13.65 29.92
CA LYS A 66 -10.21 -14.93 29.19
C LYS A 66 -11.51 -15.57 28.70
N VAL A 67 -12.61 -15.40 29.44
CA VAL A 67 -13.92 -16.00 29.13
C VAL A 67 -14.49 -15.49 27.81
N VAL A 68 -14.20 -14.23 27.43
CA VAL A 68 -14.75 -13.59 26.23
C VAL A 68 -13.69 -13.27 25.18
N SER A 69 -12.41 -13.56 25.46
CA SER A 69 -11.28 -13.14 24.62
C SER A 69 -11.30 -13.76 23.22
N MET A 70 -11.89 -14.95 23.05
CA MET A 70 -12.00 -15.61 21.75
C MET A 70 -12.85 -14.80 20.74
N ILE A 71 -13.78 -13.98 21.24
CA ILE A 71 -14.68 -13.17 20.40
C ILE A 71 -14.21 -11.71 20.38
N VAL A 72 -14.03 -11.11 21.56
CA VAL A 72 -13.80 -9.66 21.68
C VAL A 72 -12.47 -9.25 21.07
N VAL A 73 -11.40 -10.02 21.28
CA VAL A 73 -10.07 -9.67 20.79
C VAL A 73 -10.05 -9.58 19.25
N PRO A 74 -10.37 -10.66 18.49
CA PRO A 74 -10.30 -10.60 17.03
C PRO A 74 -11.34 -9.64 16.44
N PHE A 75 -12.52 -9.51 17.04
CA PHE A 75 -13.55 -8.60 16.54
C PHE A 75 -13.12 -7.13 16.68
N CYS A 76 -12.78 -6.69 17.89
CA CYS A 76 -12.41 -5.29 18.15
C CYS A 76 -11.12 -4.90 17.44
N SER A 77 -10.11 -5.80 17.42
CA SER A 77 -8.86 -5.51 16.70
C SER A 77 -9.10 -5.39 15.20
N LEU A 78 -9.89 -6.29 14.61
CA LEU A 78 -10.19 -6.26 13.18
C LEU A 78 -10.99 -5.03 12.78
N VAL A 79 -12.11 -4.73 13.46
CA VAL A 79 -12.98 -3.60 13.12
C VAL A 79 -12.22 -2.28 13.17
N LEU A 80 -11.49 -2.04 14.26
CA LEU A 80 -10.71 -0.82 14.41
C LEU A 80 -9.56 -0.75 13.39
N SER A 81 -8.94 -1.87 13.06
CA SER A 81 -7.91 -1.92 12.01
C SER A 81 -8.48 -1.60 10.63
N VAL A 82 -9.67 -2.11 10.30
CA VAL A 82 -10.33 -1.83 9.01
C VAL A 82 -10.66 -0.34 8.91
N ILE A 83 -11.20 0.26 9.97
CA ILE A 83 -11.49 1.70 10.02
C ILE A 83 -10.20 2.51 9.85
N ALA A 84 -9.18 2.22 10.66
CA ALA A 84 -7.89 2.91 10.57
C ALA A 84 -7.26 2.77 9.18
N ALA A 85 -7.37 1.57 8.58
CA ALA A 85 -6.79 1.29 7.28
C ALA A 85 -7.42 2.12 6.15
N HIS A 86 -8.73 2.32 6.14
CA HIS A 86 -9.36 3.10 5.06
C HIS A 86 -9.32 4.61 5.31
N PHE A 87 -9.39 5.04 6.57
CA PHE A 87 -9.57 6.45 6.91
C PHE A 87 -8.24 7.20 7.02
N VAL A 88 -7.18 6.49 7.41
CA VAL A 88 -5.90 7.12 7.77
C VAL A 88 -4.73 6.43 7.06
N LEU A 89 -4.55 5.13 7.28
CA LEU A 89 -3.31 4.45 6.88
C LEU A 89 -3.24 4.22 5.37
N GLY A 90 -4.39 3.98 4.74
CA GLY A 90 -4.52 3.80 3.30
C GLY A 90 -4.13 5.06 2.54
N PRO A 91 -4.76 6.22 2.80
CA PRO A 91 -4.39 7.47 2.14
C PRO A 91 -2.93 7.86 2.38
N ILE A 92 -2.42 7.69 3.62
CA ILE A 92 -1.01 7.96 3.94
C ILE A 92 -0.09 7.01 3.16
N GLY A 93 -0.41 5.71 3.16
CA GLY A 93 0.41 4.70 2.49
C GLY A 93 0.44 4.90 0.97
N TRP A 94 -0.69 5.27 0.36
CA TRP A 94 -0.75 5.63 -1.05
C TRP A 94 0.12 6.84 -1.33
N TRP A 95 -0.04 7.93 -0.57
CA TRP A 95 0.75 9.15 -0.75
C TRP A 95 2.26 8.87 -0.66
N LEU A 96 2.69 8.07 0.31
CA LEU A 96 4.09 7.63 0.41
C LEU A 96 4.52 6.80 -0.80
N GLY A 97 3.68 5.87 -1.25
CA GLY A 97 3.91 5.05 -2.43
C GLY A 97 4.12 5.90 -3.67
N SER A 98 3.19 6.81 -3.98
CA SER A 98 3.28 7.70 -5.13
C SER A 98 4.50 8.63 -5.07
N GLY A 99 4.94 9.03 -3.88
CA GLY A 99 6.20 9.77 -3.71
C GLY A 99 7.41 8.95 -4.13
N ILE A 100 7.48 7.69 -3.68
CA ILE A 100 8.58 6.77 -4.04
C ILE A 100 8.55 6.47 -5.54
N SER A 101 7.38 6.17 -6.11
CA SER A 101 7.25 5.86 -7.52
C SER A 101 7.63 7.05 -8.41
N ALA A 102 7.28 8.27 -8.02
CA ALA A 102 7.68 9.49 -8.74
C ALA A 102 9.20 9.67 -8.77
N ILE A 103 9.89 9.45 -7.64
CA ILE A 103 11.35 9.55 -7.57
C ILE A 103 11.99 8.48 -8.48
N VAL A 104 11.52 7.24 -8.40
CA VAL A 104 12.04 6.14 -9.21
C VAL A 104 11.78 6.38 -10.69
N TYR A 105 10.56 6.77 -11.05
CA TYR A 105 10.17 7.07 -12.42
C TYR A 105 11.00 8.21 -13.01
N ALA A 106 11.19 9.30 -12.28
CA ALA A 106 12.06 10.41 -12.68
C ALA A 106 13.53 9.96 -12.82
N GLY A 107 13.98 9.07 -11.95
CA GLY A 107 15.32 8.47 -12.02
C GLY A 107 15.55 7.68 -13.30
N ILE A 108 14.56 6.90 -13.74
CA ILE A 108 14.68 6.02 -14.92
C ILE A 108 14.41 6.78 -16.24
N THR A 109 13.47 7.72 -16.25
CA THR A 109 13.06 8.43 -17.48
C THR A 109 13.79 9.75 -17.70
N GLY A 110 14.34 10.33 -16.64
CA GLY A 110 14.95 11.65 -16.66
C GLY A 110 16.39 11.70 -17.19
N PRO A 111 17.02 12.88 -17.14
CA PRO A 111 18.39 13.08 -17.63
C PRO A 111 19.43 12.26 -16.83
N ALA A 112 19.11 11.88 -15.60
CA ALA A 112 19.98 11.09 -14.72
C ALA A 112 19.89 9.57 -14.93
N ARG A 113 19.15 9.09 -15.94
CA ARG A 113 18.88 7.65 -16.16
C ARG A 113 20.09 6.73 -16.14
N VAL A 114 21.22 7.16 -16.69
CA VAL A 114 22.46 6.36 -16.73
C VAL A 114 23.03 6.22 -15.31
N LEU A 115 23.07 7.31 -14.56
CA LEU A 115 23.54 7.31 -13.17
C LEU A 115 22.60 6.49 -12.28
N PHE A 116 21.29 6.68 -12.44
CA PHE A 116 20.30 5.90 -11.71
C PHE A 116 20.46 4.40 -11.99
N GLY A 117 20.55 4.00 -13.25
CA GLY A 117 20.76 2.60 -13.63
C GLY A 117 22.05 2.01 -13.08
N ALA A 118 23.15 2.76 -13.11
CA ALA A 118 24.43 2.33 -12.55
C ALA A 118 24.35 2.11 -11.02
N ILE A 119 23.76 3.07 -10.28
CA ILE A 119 23.57 2.97 -8.83
C ILE A 119 22.63 1.80 -8.51
N PHE A 120 21.49 1.73 -9.20
CA PHE A 120 20.51 0.68 -8.99
C PHE A 120 21.12 -0.70 -9.23
N GLY A 121 21.79 -0.93 -10.37
CA GLY A 121 22.44 -2.20 -10.69
C GLY A 121 23.53 -2.58 -9.68
N PHE A 122 24.34 -1.61 -9.25
CA PHE A 122 25.39 -1.83 -8.24
C PHE A 122 24.81 -2.30 -6.89
N PHE A 123 23.74 -1.66 -6.40
CA PHE A 123 23.10 -2.05 -5.13
C PHE A 123 22.18 -3.26 -5.26
N TYR A 124 21.64 -3.52 -6.45
CA TYR A 124 20.72 -4.63 -6.67
C TYR A 124 21.39 -5.99 -6.45
N ALA A 125 22.61 -6.21 -6.96
CA ALA A 125 23.30 -7.50 -6.80
C ALA A 125 23.51 -7.92 -5.33
N PRO A 126 24.00 -7.06 -4.41
CA PRO A 126 24.01 -7.36 -2.98
C PRO A 126 22.63 -7.64 -2.38
N LEU A 127 21.59 -6.90 -2.79
CA LEU A 127 20.21 -7.13 -2.33
C LEU A 127 19.63 -8.47 -2.81
N VAL A 128 20.11 -8.99 -3.94
CA VAL A 128 19.76 -10.33 -4.41
C VAL A 128 20.33 -11.39 -3.48
N ILE A 129 21.61 -11.26 -3.11
CA ILE A 129 22.29 -12.20 -2.19
C ILE A 129 21.55 -12.28 -0.85
N THR A 130 21.05 -11.15 -0.33
CA THR A 130 20.29 -11.11 0.94
C THR A 130 18.81 -11.45 0.78
N GLY A 131 18.31 -11.62 -0.45
CA GLY A 131 16.87 -11.81 -0.73
C GLY A 131 16.02 -10.53 -0.61
N LEU A 132 16.61 -9.40 -0.22
CA LEU A 132 15.91 -8.12 -0.04
C LEU A 132 15.44 -7.50 -1.36
N HIS A 133 15.95 -7.96 -2.51
CA HIS A 133 15.46 -7.55 -3.82
C HIS A 133 13.96 -7.77 -4.02
N HIS A 134 13.32 -8.73 -3.34
CA HIS A 134 11.86 -8.89 -3.40
C HIS A 134 11.08 -7.66 -2.92
N MET A 135 11.69 -6.76 -2.15
CA MET A 135 11.09 -5.48 -1.77
C MET A 135 10.90 -4.54 -2.97
N THR A 136 11.65 -4.71 -4.07
CA THR A 136 11.45 -3.90 -5.28
C THR A 136 10.09 -4.18 -5.93
N ASN A 137 9.51 -5.38 -5.75
CA ASN A 137 8.16 -5.70 -6.23
C ASN A 137 7.12 -4.72 -5.67
N ALA A 138 7.32 -4.19 -4.46
CA ALA A 138 6.42 -3.18 -3.90
C ALA A 138 6.49 -1.86 -4.69
N ILE A 139 7.70 -1.47 -5.12
CA ILE A 139 7.93 -0.30 -5.97
C ILE A 139 7.36 -0.56 -7.36
N ASP A 140 7.54 -1.75 -7.91
CA ASP A 140 7.01 -2.15 -9.21
C ASP A 140 5.49 -2.07 -9.25
N LEU A 141 4.81 -2.61 -8.24
CA LEU A 141 3.35 -2.55 -8.13
C LEU A 141 2.85 -1.11 -8.04
N GLN A 142 3.58 -0.25 -7.33
CA GLN A 142 3.27 1.17 -7.28
C GLN A 142 3.50 1.88 -8.63
N LEU A 143 4.60 1.59 -9.33
CA LEU A 143 4.87 2.12 -10.66
C LEU A 143 3.80 1.68 -11.66
N ILE A 144 3.33 0.43 -11.57
CA ILE A 144 2.22 -0.07 -12.38
C ILE A 144 0.93 0.70 -12.06
N ALA A 145 0.63 0.94 -10.79
CA ALA A 145 -0.55 1.70 -10.39
C ALA A 145 -0.51 3.15 -10.87
N ASP A 146 0.64 3.82 -10.79
CA ASP A 146 0.76 5.24 -11.12
C ASP A 146 1.01 5.50 -12.62
N TYR A 147 1.72 4.59 -13.32
CA TYR A 147 2.21 4.81 -14.70
C TYR A 147 1.83 3.70 -15.69
N GLY A 148 1.10 2.66 -15.27
CA GLY A 148 0.66 1.55 -16.14
C GLY A 148 1.72 0.51 -16.47
N GLY A 149 2.93 0.60 -15.89
CA GLY A 149 4.00 -0.38 -16.07
C GLY A 149 5.22 -0.13 -15.18
N THR A 150 6.14 -1.10 -15.14
CA THR A 150 7.45 -0.95 -14.49
C THR A 150 8.59 -1.12 -15.50
N MET A 151 9.58 -0.22 -15.45
CA MET A 151 10.81 -0.32 -16.23
C MET A 151 11.98 -0.93 -15.42
N LEU A 152 11.77 -1.26 -14.14
CA LEU A 152 12.81 -1.89 -13.33
C LEU A 152 13.06 -3.34 -13.75
N TRP A 153 12.03 -4.09 -14.16
CA TRP A 153 12.17 -5.51 -14.51
C TRP A 153 13.09 -5.74 -15.73
N PRO A 154 12.93 -5.01 -16.86
CA PRO A 154 13.89 -5.09 -17.95
C PRO A 154 15.32 -4.69 -17.55
N MET A 155 15.48 -3.76 -16.59
CA MET A 155 16.80 -3.35 -16.09
C MET A 155 17.47 -4.42 -15.22
N ILE A 156 16.67 -5.26 -14.55
CA ILE A 156 17.14 -6.36 -13.70
C ILE A 156 17.48 -7.61 -14.52
N ALA A 157 16.77 -7.83 -15.62
CA ALA A 157 16.90 -9.02 -16.46
C ALA A 157 18.11 -8.99 -17.43
N LEU A 158 18.80 -7.86 -17.54
CA LEU A 158 20.01 -7.64 -18.34
C LEU A 158 21.27 -7.74 -17.46
#